data_AF-A0A6N2QVW6-F1
#
_entry.id   AF-A0A6N2QVW6-F1
#
_cell.length_a   1.000
_cell.length_b   1.000
_cell.length_c   1.000
_cell.angle_alpha   90.00
_cell.angle_beta   90.00
_cell.angle_gamma   90.00
#
_symmetry.space_group_name_H-M   'P 1'
#
loop_
_entity.id
_entity.type
_entity.pdbx_description
1 polymer ?
#
loop_
_entity_poly.entity_id
_entity_poly.type
_entity_poly.pdbx_seq_one_letter_code
_entity_poly.pdbx_strand_id
1 'polypeptide(L)'
;MENKNIINQILCSLGCFIFLFVPLLIFVIPTDILDKCQICLNFTNFMKKYFVSIDIFENVSQIPQVTFFYVSIMWLWSFINMIFLSWMIILAGNTNIKTNTLLAFMGLILLISFSYGYFDGSIPREIMEKGWLSGAKTLNVNMGSRVDMLFYIFIMHCGVSLPLPMVISILIDKFKRNKQ
;
A
#
# COMPACT_ATOMS: atom_id res chain seq x y z
N MET A 1 -18.59 7.37 -28.70
CA MET A 1 -17.77 8.11 -27.72
C MET A 1 -18.39 8.11 -26.32
N GLU A 2 -19.71 8.17 -26.21
CA GLU A 2 -20.49 8.21 -24.97
C GLU A 2 -20.27 7.00 -24.02
N ASN A 3 -20.25 5.78 -24.56
CA ASN A 3 -20.09 4.55 -23.77
C ASN A 3 -18.72 4.42 -23.06
N LYS A 4 -17.67 5.07 -23.59
CA LYS A 4 -16.33 5.08 -22.96
C LYS A 4 -16.22 6.06 -21.78
N ASN A 5 -16.94 7.18 -21.82
CA ASN A 5 -16.97 8.12 -20.70
C ASN A 5 -17.67 7.51 -19.49
N ILE A 6 -18.75 6.75 -19.74
CA ILE A 6 -19.48 6.01 -18.69
C ILE A 6 -18.57 4.95 -18.04
N ILE A 7 -17.82 4.18 -18.83
CA ILE A 7 -16.87 3.18 -18.30
C ILE A 7 -15.79 3.83 -17.44
N ASN A 8 -15.18 4.94 -17.89
CA ASN A 8 -14.16 5.64 -17.11
C ASN A 8 -14.72 6.20 -15.81
N GLN A 9 -15.95 6.72 -15.84
CA GLN A 9 -16.63 7.25 -14.65
C GLN A 9 -16.93 6.12 -13.66
N ILE A 10 -17.41 4.97 -14.12
CA ILE A 10 -17.61 3.78 -13.30
C ILE A 10 -16.30 3.31 -12.68
N LEU A 11 -15.21 3.23 -13.47
CA LEU A 11 -13.90 2.82 -12.97
C LEU A 11 -13.35 3.77 -11.89
N CYS A 12 -13.50 5.09 -12.09
CA CYS A 12 -13.14 6.08 -11.07
C CYS A 12 -13.99 5.93 -9.80
N SER A 13 -15.31 5.80 -9.94
CA SER A 13 -16.22 5.60 -8.81
C SER A 13 -15.91 4.30 -8.04
N LEU A 14 -15.61 3.22 -8.75
CA LEU A 14 -15.23 1.93 -8.15
C LEU A 14 -13.87 2.02 -7.43
N GLY A 15 -12.90 2.72 -8.03
CA GLY A 15 -11.60 2.98 -7.42
C GLY A 15 -11.72 3.81 -6.13
N CYS A 16 -12.53 4.86 -6.14
CA CYS A 16 -12.83 5.66 -4.95
C CYS A 16 -13.56 4.82 -3.88
N PHE A 17 -14.49 3.96 -4.28
CA PHE A 17 -15.18 3.06 -3.36
C PHE A 17 -14.21 2.10 -2.67
N ILE A 18 -13.35 1.42 -3.45
CA ILE A 18 -12.34 0.52 -2.90
C ILE A 18 -11.41 1.27 -1.94
N PHE A 19 -10.95 2.46 -2.34
CA PHE A 19 -10.04 3.27 -1.55
C PHE A 19 -10.62 3.71 -0.19
N LEU A 20 -11.90 4.09 -0.15
CA LEU A 20 -12.54 4.58 1.08
C LEU A 20 -13.05 3.45 1.97
N PHE A 21 -13.58 2.37 1.39
CA PHE A 21 -14.34 1.36 2.13
C PHE A 21 -13.57 0.08 2.45
N VAL A 22 -12.59 -0.32 1.63
CA VAL A 22 -11.75 -1.50 1.96
C VAL A 22 -10.98 -1.33 3.27
N PRO A 23 -10.41 -0.14 3.59
CA PRO A 23 -9.79 0.10 4.90
C PRO A 23 -10.71 -0.17 6.09
N LEU A 24 -12.02 0.06 5.92
CA LEU A 24 -13.00 -0.13 7.00
C LEU A 24 -13.22 -1.60 7.37
N LEU A 25 -12.79 -2.54 6.52
CA LEU A 25 -12.86 -3.97 6.84
C LEU A 25 -12.07 -4.33 8.10
N ILE A 26 -11.10 -3.50 8.52
CA ILE A 26 -10.38 -3.68 9.78
C ILE A 26 -11.31 -3.71 11.01
N PHE A 27 -12.49 -3.10 10.94
CA PHE A 27 -13.49 -3.14 12.02
C PHE A 27 -14.33 -4.42 12.03
N VAL A 28 -14.36 -5.14 10.90
CA VAL A 28 -15.16 -6.36 10.75
C VAL A 28 -14.32 -7.61 11.05
N ILE A 29 -12.99 -7.53 10.93
CA ILE A 29 -12.07 -8.64 11.21
C ILE A 29 -12.23 -9.12 12.67
N PRO A 30 -12.48 -10.41 12.93
CA PRO A 30 -12.56 -10.93 14.30
C PRO A 30 -11.19 -10.90 14.98
N THR A 31 -11.16 -10.66 16.30
CA THR A 31 -9.90 -10.58 17.06
C THR A 31 -9.15 -11.91 17.15
N ASP A 32 -9.87 -13.00 16.97
CA ASP A 32 -9.40 -14.40 16.98
C ASP A 32 -9.38 -14.99 15.56
N ILE A 33 -9.10 -14.17 14.54
CA ILE A 33 -9.12 -14.59 13.13
C ILE A 33 -8.15 -15.74 12.83
N LEU A 34 -6.98 -15.78 13.46
CA LEU A 34 -5.97 -16.79 13.18
C LEU A 34 -6.33 -18.13 13.80
N ASP A 35 -7.03 -18.11 14.94
CA ASP A 35 -7.57 -19.32 15.57
C ASP A 35 -8.75 -19.90 14.78
N LYS A 36 -9.58 -19.02 14.19
CA LYS A 36 -10.75 -19.42 13.40
C LYS A 36 -10.44 -19.84 11.97
N CYS A 37 -9.33 -19.38 11.40
CA CYS A 37 -8.99 -19.60 10.00
C CYS A 37 -7.54 -20.06 9.81
N GLN A 38 -7.37 -21.36 9.62
CA GLN A 38 -6.05 -21.97 9.39
C GLN A 38 -5.35 -21.40 8.13
N ILE A 39 -6.11 -21.02 7.11
CA ILE A 39 -5.55 -20.42 5.89
C ILE A 39 -4.93 -19.04 6.21
N CYS A 40 -5.62 -18.23 7.02
CA CYS A 40 -5.10 -16.95 7.49
C CYS A 40 -3.81 -17.15 8.30
N LEU A 41 -3.80 -18.11 9.24
CA LEU A 41 -2.62 -18.42 10.05
C LEU A 41 -1.43 -18.90 9.21
N ASN A 42 -1.67 -19.78 8.23
CA ASN A 42 -0.61 -20.26 7.34
C ASN A 42 -0.06 -19.11 6.48
N PHE A 43 -0.93 -18.24 5.98
CA PHE A 43 -0.55 -17.07 5.20
C PHE A 43 0.30 -16.09 6.02
N THR A 44 -0.13 -15.73 7.24
CA THR A 44 0.61 -14.79 8.09
C THR A 44 1.97 -15.34 8.48
N ASN A 45 2.04 -16.63 8.83
CA ASN A 45 3.31 -17.32 9.10
C ASN A 45 4.24 -17.37 7.87
N PHE A 46 3.69 -17.47 6.66
CA PHE A 46 4.48 -17.36 5.45
C PHE A 46 5.04 -15.94 5.27
N MET A 47 4.20 -14.91 5.39
CA MET A 47 4.61 -13.52 5.22
C MET A 47 5.65 -13.08 6.26
N LYS A 48 5.50 -13.51 7.52
CA LYS A 48 6.46 -13.28 8.62
C LYS A 48 7.90 -13.66 8.28
N LYS A 49 8.11 -14.71 7.48
CA LYS A 49 9.46 -15.16 7.08
C LYS A 49 10.20 -14.12 6.23
N TYR A 50 9.47 -13.26 5.52
CA TYR A 50 10.04 -12.29 4.58
C TYR A 50 10.01 -10.86 5.12
N PHE A 51 9.06 -10.54 6.00
CA PHE A 51 8.82 -9.18 6.48
C PHE A 51 8.96 -9.11 8.00
N VAL A 52 10.15 -8.75 8.46
CA VAL A 52 10.51 -8.64 9.89
C VAL A 52 9.60 -7.64 10.64
N SER A 53 9.08 -6.62 9.95
CA SER A 53 8.18 -5.63 10.56
C SER A 53 6.88 -6.25 11.09
N ILE A 54 6.45 -7.40 10.56
CA ILE A 54 5.23 -8.09 11.01
C ILE A 54 5.34 -8.47 12.49
N ASP A 55 6.47 -9.07 12.91
CA ASP A 55 6.69 -9.48 14.31
C ASP A 55 6.77 -8.30 15.25
N ILE A 56 7.35 -7.20 14.78
CA ILE A 56 7.51 -5.99 15.58
C ILE A 56 6.14 -5.40 15.89
N PHE A 57 5.28 -5.27 14.88
CA PHE A 57 3.92 -4.77 15.05
C PHE A 57 3.04 -5.72 15.87
N GLU A 58 3.18 -7.04 15.67
CA GLU A 58 2.49 -8.06 16.47
C GLU A 58 2.82 -7.90 17.96
N ASN A 59 4.10 -7.83 18.31
CA ASN A 59 4.57 -7.84 19.70
C ASN A 59 4.18 -6.59 20.51
N VAL A 60 3.97 -5.45 19.85
CA VAL A 60 3.60 -4.19 20.53
C VAL A 60 2.10 -3.92 20.53
N SER A 61 1.31 -4.72 19.78
CA SER A 61 -0.13 -4.51 19.60
C SER A 61 -0.96 -5.08 20.75
N GLN A 62 -2.08 -4.42 21.06
CA GLN A 62 -3.10 -4.93 22.00
C GLN A 62 -4.07 -5.93 21.32
N ILE A 63 -4.04 -6.05 19.99
CA ILE A 63 -4.83 -7.00 19.18
C ILE A 63 -3.92 -7.78 18.21
N PRO A 64 -2.98 -8.58 18.75
CA PRO A 64 -1.84 -9.12 18.01
C PRO A 64 -2.23 -9.97 16.79
N GLN A 65 -3.25 -10.84 16.89
CA GLN A 65 -3.69 -11.65 15.75
C GLN A 65 -4.24 -10.80 14.59
N VAL A 66 -4.99 -9.74 14.90
CA VAL A 66 -5.52 -8.81 13.90
C VAL A 66 -4.37 -8.06 13.26
N THR A 67 -3.42 -7.56 14.05
CA THR A 67 -2.21 -6.90 13.55
C THR A 67 -1.40 -7.82 12.65
N PHE A 68 -1.16 -9.05 13.10
CA PHE A 68 -0.38 -10.04 12.38
C PHE A 68 -1.01 -10.35 11.01
N PHE A 69 -2.32 -10.56 10.98
CA PHE A 69 -3.08 -10.74 9.74
C PHE A 69 -3.05 -9.50 8.85
N TYR A 70 -3.34 -8.34 9.42
CA TYR A 70 -3.48 -7.09 8.70
C TYR A 70 -2.17 -6.62 8.06
N VAL A 71 -1.07 -6.60 8.81
CA VAL A 71 0.25 -6.20 8.30
C VAL A 71 0.69 -7.15 7.18
N SER A 72 0.39 -8.45 7.30
CA SER A 72 0.63 -9.43 6.24
C SER A 72 -0.14 -9.10 4.95
N ILE A 73 -1.43 -8.75 5.04
CA ILE A 73 -2.23 -8.34 3.88
C ILE A 73 -1.71 -7.03 3.27
N MET A 74 -1.29 -6.07 4.09
CA MET A 74 -0.72 -4.80 3.61
C MET A 74 0.55 -5.01 2.80
N TRP A 75 1.42 -5.91 3.24
CA TRP A 75 2.62 -6.30 2.50
C TRP A 75 2.28 -6.90 1.13
N LEU A 76 1.33 -7.83 1.10
CA LEU A 76 0.86 -8.44 -0.14
C LEU A 76 0.30 -7.37 -1.10
N TRP A 77 -0.53 -6.46 -0.58
CA TRP A 77 -1.09 -5.35 -1.36
C TRP A 77 0.01 -4.45 -1.93
N SER A 78 0.99 -4.08 -1.10
CA SER A 78 2.12 -3.27 -1.56
C SER A 78 2.93 -3.96 -2.65
N PHE A 79 3.16 -5.27 -2.52
CA PHE A 79 3.92 -6.05 -3.51
C PHE A 79 3.19 -6.13 -4.86
N ILE A 80 1.87 -6.39 -4.84
CA ILE A 80 1.03 -6.38 -6.05
C ILE A 80 1.12 -5.03 -6.77
N ASN A 81 1.04 -3.92 -6.01
CA ASN A 81 1.12 -2.59 -6.60
C ASN A 81 2.49 -2.26 -7.17
N MET A 82 3.58 -2.74 -6.57
CA MET A 82 4.93 -2.62 -7.14
C MET A 82 5.03 -3.35 -8.48
N ILE A 83 4.59 -4.61 -8.55
CA ILE A 83 4.57 -5.39 -9.80
C ILE A 83 3.75 -4.67 -10.86
N PHE A 84 2.54 -4.20 -10.48
CA PHE A 84 1.67 -3.48 -11.38
C PHE A 84 2.36 -2.21 -11.90
N LEU A 85 2.93 -1.38 -11.02
CA LEU A 85 3.65 -0.17 -11.46
C LEU A 85 4.82 -0.52 -12.39
N SER A 86 5.65 -1.51 -12.05
CA SER A 86 6.76 -1.94 -12.90
C SER A 86 6.29 -2.36 -14.29
N TRP A 87 5.22 -3.16 -14.36
CA TRP A 87 4.62 -3.54 -15.63
C TRP A 87 4.10 -2.31 -16.40
N MET A 88 3.47 -1.37 -15.71
CA MET A 88 2.97 -0.15 -16.33
C MET A 88 4.09 0.75 -16.84
N ILE A 89 5.22 0.85 -16.15
CA ILE A 89 6.42 1.57 -16.62
C ILE A 89 6.96 0.93 -17.90
N ILE A 90 7.02 -0.40 -17.97
CA ILE A 90 7.44 -1.15 -19.16
C ILE A 90 6.49 -0.86 -20.33
N LEU A 91 5.17 -0.93 -20.11
CA LEU A 91 4.16 -0.61 -21.13
C LEU A 91 4.18 0.86 -21.55
N ALA A 92 4.50 1.76 -20.62
CA ALA A 92 4.55 3.19 -20.86
C ALA A 92 5.62 3.56 -21.88
N GLY A 93 6.74 2.83 -21.99
CA GLY A 93 7.74 2.85 -23.08
C GLY A 93 7.88 4.13 -23.92
N ASN A 94 9.01 4.83 -23.80
CA ASN A 94 9.37 6.11 -24.46
C ASN A 94 8.20 7.10 -24.63
N THR A 95 7.43 7.30 -23.57
CA THR A 95 6.43 8.37 -23.48
C THR A 95 7.09 9.74 -23.31
N ASN A 96 6.30 10.81 -23.51
CA ASN A 96 6.74 12.19 -23.34
C ASN A 96 7.38 12.41 -21.95
N ILE A 97 8.38 13.30 -21.86
CA ILE A 97 9.09 13.67 -20.62
C ILE A 97 8.15 13.87 -19.43
N LYS A 98 7.02 14.57 -19.61
CA LYS A 98 6.04 14.80 -18.53
C LYS A 98 5.50 13.50 -17.93
N THR A 99 5.22 12.50 -18.77
CA THR A 99 4.73 11.19 -18.37
C THR A 99 5.80 10.38 -17.63
N ASN A 100 7.05 10.43 -18.11
CA ASN A 100 8.17 9.72 -17.48
C ASN A 100 8.52 10.34 -16.12
N THR A 101 8.53 11.67 -16.01
CA THR A 101 8.75 12.37 -14.73
C THR A 101 7.66 12.05 -13.72
N LEU A 102 6.39 11.98 -14.16
CA LEU A 102 5.28 11.62 -13.28
C LEU A 102 5.37 10.17 -12.81
N LEU A 103 5.63 9.21 -13.71
CA LEU A 103 5.86 7.81 -13.36
C LEU A 103 7.03 7.62 -12.39
N ALA A 104 8.12 8.36 -12.59
CA ALA A 104 9.27 8.35 -11.69
C ALA A 104 8.91 8.90 -10.30
N PHE A 105 8.14 9.99 -10.23
CA PHE A 105 7.66 10.56 -8.97
C PHE A 105 6.72 9.59 -8.23
N MET A 106 5.85 8.88 -8.95
CA MET A 106 4.98 7.84 -8.39
C MET A 106 5.78 6.65 -7.87
N GLY A 107 6.79 6.19 -8.62
CA GLY A 107 7.72 5.16 -8.17
C GLY A 107 8.49 5.58 -6.93
N LEU A 108 8.86 6.86 -6.81
CA LEU A 108 9.51 7.41 -5.63
C LEU A 108 8.57 7.41 -4.41
N ILE A 109 7.31 7.84 -4.55
CA ILE A 109 6.32 7.79 -3.46
C ILE A 109 6.13 6.34 -3.00
N LEU A 110 5.96 5.41 -3.93
CA LEU A 110 5.82 3.99 -3.62
C LEU A 110 7.05 3.42 -2.91
N LEU A 111 8.25 3.79 -3.35
CA LEU A 111 9.50 3.38 -2.70
C LEU A 111 9.58 3.93 -1.28
N ILE A 112 9.18 5.18 -1.05
CA ILE A 112 9.15 5.81 0.28
C ILE A 112 8.11 5.11 1.17
N SER A 113 6.91 4.84 0.68
CA SER A 113 5.86 4.13 1.44
C SER A 113 6.25 2.69 1.74
N PHE A 114 6.88 1.99 0.80
CA PHE A 114 7.39 0.63 1.02
C PHE A 114 8.52 0.61 2.03
N SER A 115 9.48 1.54 1.90
CA SER A 115 10.58 1.70 2.86
C SER A 115 10.05 2.06 4.24
N TYR A 116 9.05 2.94 4.32
CA TYR A 116 8.36 3.23 5.57
C TYR A 116 7.73 1.96 6.15
N GLY A 117 6.89 1.22 5.42
CA GLY A 117 6.32 -0.05 5.91
C GLY A 117 7.37 -1.09 6.34
N TYR A 118 8.51 -1.15 5.63
CA TYR A 118 9.60 -2.10 5.88
C TYR A 118 10.40 -1.74 7.13
N PHE A 119 10.73 -0.46 7.24
CA PHE A 119 11.68 0.04 8.22
C PHE A 119 11.01 0.70 9.44
N ASP A 120 9.75 1.12 9.39
CA ASP A 120 9.05 1.76 10.53
C ASP A 120 8.97 0.87 11.78
N GLY A 121 9.20 -0.45 11.64
CA GLY A 121 9.48 -1.34 12.77
C GLY A 121 10.96 -1.64 13.06
N SER A 122 11.84 -1.49 12.06
CA SER A 122 13.23 -2.01 12.08
C SER A 122 14.33 -0.96 11.92
N ILE A 123 14.03 0.33 11.77
CA ILE A 123 15.06 1.37 11.90
C ILE A 123 15.59 1.27 13.33
N PRO A 124 16.86 0.89 13.53
CA PRO A 124 17.44 0.87 14.85
C PRO A 124 17.23 2.24 15.49
N ARG A 125 16.78 2.26 16.74
CA ARG A 125 16.58 3.48 17.51
C ARG A 125 17.76 4.45 17.38
N GLU A 126 18.98 3.92 17.24
CA GLU A 126 20.21 4.67 16.97
C GLU A 126 20.23 5.45 15.64
N ILE A 127 19.65 4.94 14.56
CA ILE A 127 19.52 5.66 13.27
C ILE A 127 18.46 6.77 13.39
N MET A 128 17.39 6.55 14.17
CA MET A 128 16.37 7.58 14.44
C MET A 128 16.85 8.66 15.41
N GLU A 129 17.73 8.33 16.34
CA GLU A 129 18.24 9.28 17.34
C GLU A 129 19.54 9.97 16.91
N LYS A 130 20.39 9.32 16.09
CA LYS A 130 21.74 9.79 15.76
C LYS A 130 22.09 9.76 14.27
N GLY A 131 21.22 9.22 13.40
CA GLY A 131 21.45 9.14 11.96
C GLY A 131 20.90 10.33 11.17
N TRP A 132 20.92 10.23 9.84
CA TRP A 132 20.28 11.17 8.91
C TRP A 132 18.77 11.44 9.12
N LEU A 133 18.10 10.60 9.91
CA LEU A 133 16.71 10.77 10.34
C LEU A 133 16.61 11.38 11.75
N SER A 134 17.73 11.82 12.35
CA SER A 134 17.74 12.42 13.69
C SER A 134 16.90 13.68 13.73
N GLY A 135 15.92 13.71 14.63
CA GLY A 135 14.97 14.81 14.75
C GLY A 135 13.62 14.54 14.08
N ALA A 136 13.48 13.46 13.30
CA ALA A 136 12.17 12.93 12.99
C ALA A 136 11.55 12.45 14.32
N LYS A 137 10.43 13.07 14.74
CA LYS A 137 9.65 12.52 15.86
C LYS A 137 9.38 11.05 15.54
N THR A 138 9.73 10.17 16.46
CA THR A 138 9.18 8.81 16.47
C THR A 138 7.67 8.95 16.49
N LEU A 139 7.04 8.78 15.33
CA LEU A 139 5.61 8.53 15.30
C LEU A 139 5.50 7.20 16.03
N ASN A 140 5.01 7.23 17.26
CA ASN A 140 4.76 6.04 18.03
C ASN A 140 3.53 5.39 17.38
N VAL A 141 3.73 4.74 16.23
CA VAL A 141 2.69 4.06 15.47
C VAL A 141 2.34 2.80 16.23
N ASN A 142 1.56 3.00 17.28
CA ASN A 142 1.03 1.92 18.07
C ASN A 142 -0.15 1.33 17.28
N MET A 143 0.00 0.15 16.67
CA MET A 143 -1.13 -0.60 16.10
C MET A 143 -2.00 -1.24 17.20
N GLY A 144 -2.13 -0.57 18.34
CA GLY A 144 -2.80 -1.06 19.54
C GLY A 144 -4.31 -0.97 19.45
N SER A 145 -4.86 -0.16 18.54
CA SER A 145 -6.30 -0.09 18.30
C SER A 145 -6.63 -0.20 16.81
N ARG A 146 -7.88 -0.58 16.51
CA ARG A 146 -8.38 -0.62 15.13
C ARG A 146 -8.39 0.76 14.46
N VAL A 147 -8.49 1.83 15.25
CA VAL A 147 -8.44 3.22 14.76
C VAL A 147 -7.01 3.57 14.33
N ASP A 148 -6.01 3.17 15.12
CA ASP A 148 -4.61 3.39 14.76
C ASP A 148 -4.21 2.59 13.52
N MET A 149 -4.69 1.35 13.44
CA MET A 149 -4.56 0.54 12.22
C MET A 149 -5.19 1.23 11.03
N LEU A 150 -6.42 1.76 11.16
CA LEU A 150 -7.11 2.47 10.09
C LEU A 150 -6.30 3.67 9.59
N PHE A 151 -5.73 4.46 10.50
CA PHE A 151 -4.87 5.58 10.13
C PHE A 151 -3.66 5.13 9.31
N TYR A 152 -3.03 4.03 9.73
CA TYR A 152 -1.93 3.41 8.98
C TYR A 152 -2.38 2.89 7.61
N ILE A 153 -3.58 2.28 7.53
CA ILE A 153 -4.18 1.84 6.26
C ILE A 153 -4.28 3.03 5.32
N PHE A 154 -4.81 4.17 5.79
CA PHE A 154 -4.99 5.36 4.96
C PHE A 154 -3.66 5.92 4.47
N ILE A 155 -2.63 5.97 5.30
CA ILE A 155 -1.30 6.43 4.88
C ILE A 155 -0.73 5.52 3.77
N MET A 156 -0.79 4.21 3.99
CA MET A 156 -0.28 3.24 3.02
C MET A 156 -1.12 3.22 1.73
N HIS A 157 -2.45 3.31 1.85
CA HIS A 157 -3.33 3.42 0.69
C HIS A 157 -3.10 4.72 -0.07
N CYS A 158 -2.89 5.85 0.60
CA CYS A 158 -2.53 7.11 -0.07
C CYS A 158 -1.22 6.94 -0.86
N GLY A 159 -0.18 6.38 -0.26
CA GLY A 159 1.10 6.15 -0.94
C GLY A 159 1.02 5.21 -2.14
N VAL A 160 0.14 4.20 -2.05
CA VAL A 160 0.08 3.10 -3.03
C VAL A 160 -1.01 3.29 -4.10
N SER A 161 -2.14 3.91 -3.76
CA SER A 161 -3.37 3.92 -4.58
C SER A 161 -3.60 5.22 -5.36
N LEU A 162 -3.14 6.38 -4.84
CA LEU A 162 -3.19 7.65 -5.57
C LEU A 162 -2.52 7.60 -6.95
N PRO A 163 -1.43 6.81 -7.13
CA PRO A 163 -0.84 6.63 -8.45
C PRO A 163 -1.78 5.97 -9.48
N LEU A 164 -2.61 5.00 -9.10
CA LEU A 164 -3.29 4.09 -10.04
C LEU A 164 -4.19 4.78 -11.08
N PRO A 165 -5.12 5.70 -10.70
CA PRO A 165 -6.01 6.34 -11.68
C PRO A 165 -5.25 7.20 -12.70
N MET A 166 -4.14 7.82 -12.29
CA MET A 166 -3.30 8.64 -13.16
C MET A 166 -2.48 7.78 -14.15
N VAL A 167 -2.01 6.60 -13.75
CA VAL A 167 -1.33 5.71 -14.70
C VAL A 167 -2.32 5.15 -15.73
N ILE A 168 -3.54 4.84 -15.30
CA ILE A 168 -4.62 4.39 -16.20
C ILE A 168 -4.94 5.47 -17.24
N SER A 169 -5.03 6.75 -16.85
CA SER A 169 -5.29 7.84 -17.78
C SER A 169 -4.18 8.00 -18.83
N ILE A 170 -2.91 7.87 -18.42
CA ILE A 170 -1.75 7.87 -19.33
C ILE A 170 -1.86 6.76 -20.39
N LEU A 171 -2.23 5.53 -19.99
CA LEU A 171 -2.38 4.42 -20.92
C LEU A 171 -3.53 4.65 -21.90
N ILE A 172 -4.67 5.14 -21.41
CA ILE A 172 -5.83 5.46 -22.25
C ILE A 172 -5.42 6.45 -23.35
N ASP A 173 -4.63 7.47 -23.01
CA ASP A 173 -4.15 8.46 -23.97
C ASP A 173 -3.10 7.91 -24.94
N LYS A 174 -2.26 6.95 -24.51
CA LYS A 174 -1.34 6.24 -25.43
C LYS A 174 -2.09 5.34 -26.42
N PHE A 175 -3.08 4.58 -25.96
CA PHE A 175 -3.92 3.74 -26.81
C PHE A 175 -4.76 4.53 -27.81
N LYS A 176 -5.18 5.76 -27.46
CA LYS A 176 -5.85 6.66 -28.40
C LYS A 176 -4.91 7.11 -29.53
N ARG A 177 -3.67 7.49 -29.19
CA ARG A 177 -2.68 7.97 -30.17
C ARG A 177 -2.22 6.89 -31.14
N ASN A 178 -2.10 5.64 -30.72
CA ASN A 178 -1.72 4.53 -31.61
C ASN A 178 -2.85 4.06 -32.56
N LYS A 179 -4.07 4.59 -32.43
CA LYS A 179 -5.22 4.28 -33.30
C LYS A 179 -5.55 5.39 -34.30
N GLN A 180 -4.84 6.52 -34.27
CA GLN A 180 -4.89 7.58 -35.26
C GLN A 180 -3.71 7.43 -36.21
#